data_AF-A0A852UCK3-F1
#
_entry.id   AF-A0A852UCK3-F1
#
_cell.length_a   1.000
_cell.length_b   1.000
_cell.length_c   1.000
_cell.angle_alpha   90.00
_cell.angle_beta   90.00
_cell.angle_gamma   90.00
#
_symmetry.space_group_name_H-M   'P 1'
#
loop_
_entity.id
_entity.type
_entity.pdbx_description
1 polymer ?
#
loop_
_entity_poly.entity_id
_entity_poly.type
_entity_poly.pdbx_seq_one_letter_code
_entity_poly.pdbx_strand_id
1 'polypeptide(L)'
;MTVAGLVVTMTPRRREGAYRVYLAVTVGLIAVAPIVRMLFLALLQPASIGWLTSADFLEQLRLLAAAVGPVGMLVGTVRGPALLAPFATVTLGSNHLPRMLTLRRPFVKSLIVAAAVSAAVVCLPGAALVVGLGARPLAVVACAVAAVAVASLGVVSALLGQLLVGPRVWAGALLLAVWGASPFGAGHWFAAAWAGLVGDASAGITGTVLLVASAVVALAGVPCLLNRLRGDALLLQAGRRESASVAIATGELAGAAATYRERPTTGRRLSAVVGGPRVLRMLVRDAVGAMRTPQRTVLGILGLAVGAVLLGSATGHSGAPELAGAAASTGAIAGIAAVASVLMYLALGTFADGFRHAADAAVGAAVFGTPVGEQFLLHAVFPVALVVLVVGAVVAVSGGGPVPLLVALALVAVRAFDAARGHLPPLLLTPMPSEVGDLSVIARLAWQFDDVLLSVALGLGLALPWLAGAPALSIATLAVATLLLALATSARLRQGRG
;
A
#
# COMPACT_ATOMS: atom_id res chain seq x y z
N MET A 1 56.14 28.69 -9.76
CA MET A 1 54.94 29.54 -9.80
C MET A 1 53.75 28.65 -10.19
N THR A 2 53.21 27.89 -9.25
CA THR A 2 51.91 28.14 -8.58
C THR A 2 50.71 28.21 -9.53
N VAL A 3 50.22 27.03 -9.96
CA VAL A 3 48.80 26.85 -10.31
C VAL A 3 48.10 26.45 -9.01
N ALA A 4 47.58 27.45 -8.31
CA ALA A 4 46.77 27.26 -7.12
C ALA A 4 45.41 26.67 -7.56
N GLY A 5 45.17 25.43 -7.13
CA GLY A 5 43.92 24.72 -7.34
C GLY A 5 42.74 25.47 -6.72
N LEU A 6 41.76 25.78 -7.54
CA LEU A 6 40.43 26.21 -7.11
C LEU A 6 39.69 24.97 -6.57
N VAL A 7 40.12 24.47 -5.41
CA VAL A 7 39.34 23.50 -4.65
C VAL A 7 38.15 24.26 -4.08
N VAL A 8 37.04 24.25 -4.82
CA VAL A 8 35.75 24.67 -4.29
C VAL A 8 35.42 23.73 -3.13
N THR A 9 35.72 24.20 -1.93
CA THR A 9 35.37 23.57 -0.65
C THR A 9 33.86 23.67 -0.46
N MET A 10 33.11 22.89 -1.24
CA MET A 10 31.72 22.63 -0.91
C MET A 10 31.69 22.01 0.48
N THR A 11 31.02 22.68 1.41
CA THR A 11 30.79 22.17 2.76
C THR A 11 30.23 20.74 2.68
N PRO A 12 30.61 19.83 3.59
CA PRO A 12 30.26 18.41 3.51
C PRO A 12 28.75 18.16 3.33
N ARG A 13 27.89 19.02 3.93
CA ARG A 13 26.44 19.01 3.73
C ARG A 13 25.99 19.25 2.29
N ARG A 14 26.66 20.12 1.52
CA ARG A 14 26.36 20.36 0.10
C ARG A 14 26.76 19.17 -0.77
N ARG A 15 27.90 18.51 -0.45
CA ARG A 15 28.34 17.30 -1.16
C ARG A 15 27.38 16.13 -0.94
N GLU A 16 26.93 15.91 0.30
CA GLU A 16 25.90 14.91 0.60
C GLU A 16 24.57 15.21 -0.13
N GLY A 17 24.17 16.49 -0.19
CA GLY A 17 22.97 16.91 -0.92
C GLY A 17 23.07 16.63 -2.41
N ALA A 18 24.18 17.01 -3.04
CA ALA A 18 24.43 16.76 -4.46
C ALA A 18 24.49 15.26 -4.78
N TYR A 19 25.17 14.48 -3.94
CA TYR A 19 25.23 13.02 -4.09
C TYR A 19 23.85 12.37 -3.98
N ARG A 20 23.00 12.79 -3.04
CA ARG A 20 21.62 12.29 -2.93
C ARG A 20 20.77 12.64 -4.14
N VAL A 21 20.92 13.85 -4.69
CA VAL A 21 20.22 14.25 -5.92
C VAL A 21 20.70 13.41 -7.10
N TYR A 22 22.01 13.25 -7.27
CA TYR A 22 22.60 12.37 -8.28
C TYR A 22 22.05 10.95 -8.16
N LEU A 23 22.08 10.36 -6.96
CA LEU A 23 21.57 9.01 -6.72
C LEU A 23 20.08 8.91 -7.06
N ALA A 24 19.27 9.88 -6.62
CA ALA A 24 17.83 9.88 -6.91
C ALA A 24 17.53 9.99 -8.42
N VAL A 25 18.27 10.83 -9.14
CA VAL A 25 18.14 10.98 -10.59
C VAL A 25 18.57 9.70 -11.31
N THR A 26 19.73 9.15 -10.97
CA THR A 26 20.27 7.93 -11.59
C THR A 26 19.35 6.73 -11.35
N VAL A 27 18.89 6.52 -10.10
CA VAL A 27 17.92 5.46 -9.78
C VAL A 27 16.58 5.71 -10.49
N GLY A 28 16.12 6.96 -10.54
CA GLY A 28 14.91 7.34 -11.26
C GLY A 28 14.99 7.00 -12.76
N LEU A 29 16.10 7.33 -13.41
CA LEU A 29 16.29 7.09 -14.85
C LEU A 29 16.51 5.61 -15.17
N ILE A 30 17.29 4.89 -14.36
CA ILE A 30 17.67 3.50 -14.66
C ILE A 30 16.59 2.51 -14.21
N ALA A 31 16.01 2.70 -13.03
CA ALA A 31 15.05 1.73 -12.46
C ALA A 31 13.59 2.15 -12.67
N VAL A 32 13.26 3.43 -12.46
CA VAL A 32 11.85 3.88 -12.47
C VAL A 32 11.36 4.18 -13.89
N ALA A 33 12.16 4.87 -14.71
CA ALA A 33 11.75 5.29 -16.05
C ALA A 33 11.37 4.12 -16.98
N PRO A 34 12.10 2.97 -17.01
CA PRO A 34 11.68 1.83 -17.83
C PRO A 34 10.34 1.25 -17.39
N ILE A 35 10.07 1.20 -16.07
CA ILE A 35 8.79 0.73 -15.53
C ILE A 35 7.67 1.70 -15.92
N VAL A 36 7.90 3.00 -15.77
CA VAL A 36 6.92 4.03 -16.17
C VAL A 36 6.65 3.97 -17.67
N ARG A 37 7.69 3.80 -18.50
CA ARG A 37 7.54 3.61 -19.95
C ARG A 37 6.76 2.34 -20.28
N MET A 38 7.07 1.22 -19.62
CA MET A 38 6.34 -0.04 -19.81
C MET A 38 4.86 0.16 -19.49
N LEU A 39 4.54 0.74 -18.33
CA LEU A 39 3.16 1.05 -17.93
C LEU A 39 2.48 1.99 -18.92
N PHE A 40 3.17 3.05 -19.38
CA PHE A 40 2.63 3.98 -20.37
C PHE A 40 2.28 3.28 -21.69
N LEU A 41 3.20 2.48 -22.24
CA LEU A 41 2.95 1.70 -23.46
C LEU A 41 1.80 0.70 -23.29
N ALA A 42 1.63 0.19 -22.08
CA ALA A 42 0.55 -0.71 -21.74
C ALA A 42 -0.81 0.02 -21.64
N LEU A 43 -0.81 1.26 -21.14
CA LEU A 43 -2.01 2.12 -21.08
C LEU A 43 -2.44 2.63 -22.46
N LEU A 44 -1.54 2.68 -23.44
CA LEU A 44 -1.87 3.03 -24.83
C LEU A 44 -2.60 1.92 -25.60
N GLN A 45 -2.74 0.73 -25.03
CA GLN A 45 -3.47 -0.35 -25.68
C GLN A 45 -4.96 -0.02 -25.78
N PRO A 46 -5.66 -0.38 -26.88
CA PRO A 46 -7.08 -0.08 -27.06
C PRO A 46 -7.96 -0.58 -25.91
N ALA A 47 -7.66 -1.76 -25.37
CA ALA A 47 -8.37 -2.31 -24.21
C ALA A 47 -8.20 -1.44 -22.95
N SER A 48 -6.98 -0.96 -22.68
CA SER A 48 -6.70 -0.08 -21.54
C SER A 48 -7.40 1.27 -21.70
N ILE A 49 -7.38 1.84 -22.90
CA ILE A 49 -8.06 3.11 -23.22
C ILE A 49 -9.57 2.95 -23.05
N GLY A 50 -10.17 1.88 -23.61
CA GLY A 50 -11.59 1.58 -23.47
C GLY A 50 -12.02 1.39 -22.02
N TRP A 51 -11.18 0.78 -21.18
CA TRP A 51 -11.42 0.69 -19.75
C TRP A 51 -11.33 2.07 -19.07
N LEU A 52 -10.30 2.88 -19.33
CA LEU A 52 -10.14 4.22 -18.75
C LEU A 52 -11.28 5.20 -19.09
N THR A 53 -12.01 4.96 -20.17
CA THR A 53 -13.19 5.75 -20.59
C THR A 53 -14.52 5.11 -20.19
N SER A 54 -14.50 3.93 -19.59
CA SER A 54 -15.71 3.20 -19.17
C SER A 54 -16.38 3.83 -17.95
N ALA A 55 -17.69 3.58 -17.80
CA ALA A 55 -18.45 3.96 -16.61
C ALA A 55 -17.95 3.23 -15.34
N ASP A 56 -17.51 1.98 -15.49
CA ASP A 56 -16.97 1.19 -14.38
C ASP A 56 -15.70 1.82 -13.80
N PHE A 57 -14.79 2.29 -14.67
CA PHE A 57 -13.60 2.99 -14.22
C PHE A 57 -13.93 4.28 -13.47
N LEU A 58 -14.91 5.06 -13.96
CA LEU A 58 -15.36 6.28 -13.27
C LEU A 58 -15.91 5.97 -11.87
N GLU A 59 -16.69 4.91 -11.71
CA GLU A 59 -17.22 4.51 -10.40
C GLU A 59 -16.09 4.01 -9.47
N GLN A 60 -15.14 3.23 -9.98
CA GLN A 60 -13.95 2.83 -9.22
C GLN A 60 -13.13 4.05 -8.76
N LEU A 61 -12.94 5.02 -9.66
CA LEU A 61 -12.21 6.25 -9.38
C LEU A 61 -12.92 7.09 -8.30
N ARG A 62 -14.26 7.18 -8.38
CA ARG A 62 -15.10 7.81 -7.36
C ARG A 62 -14.89 7.17 -5.99
N LEU A 63 -14.94 5.83 -5.91
CA LEU A 63 -14.77 5.10 -4.66
C LEU A 63 -13.35 5.27 -4.08
N LEU A 64 -12.33 5.22 -4.93
CA LEU A 64 -10.93 5.46 -4.53
C LEU A 64 -10.73 6.87 -3.97
N ALA A 65 -11.23 7.89 -4.66
CA ALA A 65 -11.16 9.27 -4.20
C ALA A 65 -11.98 9.51 -2.92
N ALA A 66 -13.15 8.89 -2.80
CA ALA A 66 -13.97 8.92 -1.57
C ALA A 66 -13.23 8.32 -0.37
N ALA A 67 -12.40 7.28 -0.59
CA ALA A 67 -11.64 6.63 0.47
C ALA A 67 -10.43 7.44 0.97
N VAL A 68 -9.93 8.42 0.20
CA VAL A 68 -8.72 9.19 0.57
C VAL A 68 -8.90 9.91 1.91
N GLY A 69 -10.05 10.55 2.13
CA GLY A 69 -10.38 11.23 3.38
C GLY A 69 -10.33 10.31 4.61
N PRO A 70 -11.19 9.27 4.70
CA PRO A 70 -11.22 8.35 5.84
C PRO A 70 -9.91 7.59 6.03
N VAL A 71 -9.28 7.09 4.95
CA VAL A 71 -8.00 6.38 5.05
C VAL A 71 -6.91 7.31 5.53
N GLY A 72 -6.83 8.54 5.01
CA GLY A 72 -5.89 9.56 5.47
C GLY A 72 -6.05 9.82 6.98
N MET A 73 -7.29 9.97 7.45
CA MET A 73 -7.59 10.17 8.86
C MET A 73 -7.15 9.00 9.74
N LEU A 74 -7.41 7.76 9.33
CA LEU A 74 -6.94 6.58 10.04
C LEU A 74 -5.41 6.54 10.05
N VAL A 75 -4.75 6.69 8.90
CA VAL A 75 -3.28 6.69 8.81
C VAL A 75 -2.67 7.77 9.71
N GLY A 76 -3.32 8.92 9.84
CA GLY A 76 -2.93 10.02 10.73
C GLY A 76 -2.77 9.64 12.21
N THR A 77 -3.53 8.67 12.71
CA THR A 77 -3.41 8.19 14.11
C THR A 77 -2.07 7.49 14.37
N VAL A 78 -1.53 6.82 13.34
CA VAL A 78 -0.29 6.04 13.42
C VAL A 78 0.90 6.91 13.04
N ARG A 79 0.77 7.64 11.92
CA ARG A 79 1.81 8.51 11.37
C ARG A 79 1.14 9.61 10.55
N GLY A 80 1.01 10.79 11.12
CA GLY A 80 0.51 11.93 10.35
C GLY A 80 1.59 12.86 9.80
N PRO A 81 1.15 13.96 9.16
CA PRO A 81 2.01 14.80 8.32
C PRO A 81 2.92 15.76 9.09
N ALA A 82 2.55 16.15 10.31
CA ALA A 82 3.27 17.16 11.08
C ALA A 82 4.31 16.55 12.06
N LEU A 83 5.25 15.74 11.54
CA LEU A 83 6.24 15.04 12.37
C LEU A 83 7.65 15.62 12.25
N LEU A 84 8.25 15.89 13.42
CA LEU A 84 9.66 16.25 13.61
C LEU A 84 10.46 15.05 14.11
N ALA A 85 11.79 15.19 14.19
CA ALA A 85 12.63 14.22 14.90
C ALA A 85 12.31 14.25 16.41
N PRO A 86 12.51 13.15 17.17
CA PRO A 86 12.18 13.10 18.60
C PRO A 86 12.83 14.22 19.42
N PHE A 87 14.14 14.43 19.25
CA PHE A 87 14.85 15.53 19.91
C PHE A 87 14.24 16.91 19.59
N ALA A 88 13.95 17.17 18.30
CA ALA A 88 13.31 18.41 17.88
C ALA A 88 11.87 18.56 18.43
N THR A 89 11.16 17.45 18.62
CA THR A 89 9.81 17.45 19.16
C THR A 89 9.80 17.80 20.65
N VAL A 90 10.76 17.28 21.44
CA VAL A 90 10.92 17.64 22.86
C VAL A 90 11.32 19.11 22.99
N THR A 91 12.38 19.51 22.28
CA THR A 91 12.97 20.85 22.39
C THR A 91 12.06 21.95 21.85
N LEU A 92 11.38 21.75 20.71
CA LEU A 92 10.44 22.74 20.18
C LEU A 92 9.06 22.64 20.80
N GLY A 93 8.70 21.48 21.37
CA GLY A 93 7.44 21.26 22.07
C GLY A 93 7.39 21.88 23.47
N SER A 94 8.55 22.04 24.12
CA SER A 94 8.69 22.73 25.41
C SER A 94 8.82 24.25 25.29
N ASN A 95 9.04 24.77 24.08
CA ASN A 95 9.16 26.20 23.83
C ASN A 95 7.79 26.89 23.73
N HIS A 96 7.74 28.18 24.06
CA HIS A 96 6.54 29.03 24.00
C HIS A 96 6.14 29.44 22.57
N LEU A 97 6.88 28.96 21.55
CA LEU A 97 6.60 29.28 20.16
C LEU A 97 5.29 28.64 19.69
N PRO A 98 4.46 29.37 18.91
CA PRO A 98 3.27 28.79 18.29
C PRO A 98 3.61 27.55 17.46
N ARG A 99 2.90 26.45 17.70
CA ARG A 99 3.16 25.16 17.03
C ARG A 99 2.97 25.22 15.52
N MET A 100 2.12 26.13 15.05
CA MET A 100 2.01 26.42 13.62
C MET A 100 3.38 26.78 13.01
N LEU A 101 4.20 27.60 13.68
CA LEU A 101 5.49 28.02 13.11
C LEU A 101 6.50 26.87 13.09
N THR A 102 6.52 26.03 14.12
CA THR A 102 7.48 24.92 14.24
C THR A 102 7.08 23.72 13.37
N LEU A 103 5.78 23.44 13.22
CA LEU A 103 5.25 22.27 12.51
C LEU A 103 4.80 22.55 11.06
N ARG A 104 4.77 23.80 10.62
CA ARG A 104 4.41 24.14 9.22
C ARG A 104 5.35 23.49 8.22
N ARG A 105 6.66 23.52 8.47
CA ARG A 105 7.65 22.97 7.52
C ARG A 105 7.47 21.46 7.27
N PRO A 106 7.41 20.58 8.30
CA PRO A 106 7.17 19.16 8.04
C PRO A 106 5.80 18.91 7.40
N PHE A 107 4.75 19.65 7.80
CA PHE A 107 3.43 19.54 7.18
C PHE A 107 3.46 19.88 5.68
N VAL A 108 4.02 21.04 5.31
CA VAL A 108 4.13 21.47 3.90
C VAL A 108 4.95 20.48 3.09
N LYS A 109 6.02 19.91 3.66
CA LYS A 109 6.79 18.86 2.98
C LYS A 109 5.92 17.63 2.69
N SER A 110 5.14 17.16 3.65
CA SER A 110 4.22 16.03 3.44
C SER A 110 3.14 16.37 2.41
N LEU A 111 2.61 17.59 2.43
CA LEU A 111 1.63 18.06 1.46
C LEU A 111 2.21 18.08 0.03
N ILE A 112 3.40 18.65 -0.16
CA ILE A 112 4.08 18.70 -1.46
C ILE A 112 4.37 17.29 -1.98
N VAL A 113 4.85 16.39 -1.12
CA VAL A 113 5.13 15.01 -1.53
C VAL A 113 3.83 14.29 -1.93
N ALA A 114 2.77 14.41 -1.14
CA ALA A 114 1.48 13.80 -1.47
C ALA A 114 0.90 14.36 -2.79
N ALA A 115 0.94 15.68 -2.96
CA ALA A 115 0.50 16.36 -4.18
C ALA A 115 1.31 15.95 -5.41
N ALA A 116 2.64 15.89 -5.30
CA ALA A 116 3.50 15.49 -6.41
C ALA A 116 3.26 14.03 -6.82
N VAL A 117 3.11 13.13 -5.84
CA VAL A 117 2.82 11.71 -6.11
C VAL A 117 1.44 11.55 -6.73
N SER A 118 0.41 12.19 -6.20
CA SER A 118 -0.95 12.10 -6.75
C SER A 118 -1.05 12.66 -8.16
N ALA A 119 -0.40 13.80 -8.42
CA ALA A 119 -0.33 14.38 -9.76
C ALA A 119 0.38 13.44 -10.73
N ALA A 120 1.54 12.88 -10.35
CA ALA A 120 2.28 11.93 -11.19
C ALA A 120 1.45 10.68 -11.52
N VAL A 121 0.73 10.12 -10.55
CA VAL A 121 -0.13 8.95 -10.73
C VAL A 121 -1.26 9.21 -11.72
N VAL A 122 -1.84 10.42 -11.73
CA VAL A 122 -2.94 10.80 -12.64
C VAL A 122 -2.42 11.23 -14.02
N CYS A 123 -1.27 11.90 -14.08
CA CYS A 123 -0.66 12.33 -15.33
C CYS A 123 -0.30 11.15 -16.24
N LEU A 124 0.08 10.00 -15.69
CA LEU A 124 0.45 8.83 -16.49
C LEU A 124 -0.72 8.30 -17.36
N PRO A 125 -1.88 7.89 -16.81
CA PRO A 125 -3.03 7.51 -17.62
C PRO A 125 -3.64 8.69 -18.37
N GLY A 126 -3.56 9.92 -17.84
CA GLY A 126 -4.05 11.09 -18.58
C GLY A 126 -3.23 11.40 -19.84
N ALA A 127 -1.90 11.27 -19.77
CA ALA A 127 -1.05 11.38 -20.95
C ALA A 127 -1.34 10.26 -21.97
N ALA A 128 -1.67 9.06 -21.50
CA ALA A 128 -2.07 7.97 -22.38
C ALA A 128 -3.38 8.29 -23.12
N LEU A 129 -4.35 8.94 -22.46
CA LEU A 129 -5.57 9.41 -23.12
C LEU A 129 -5.32 10.56 -24.11
N VAL A 130 -4.37 11.46 -23.83
CA VAL A 130 -3.96 12.51 -24.79
C VAL A 130 -3.38 11.89 -26.06
N VAL A 131 -2.46 10.93 -25.91
CA VAL A 131 -1.79 10.29 -27.05
C VAL A 131 -2.73 9.32 -27.78
N GLY A 132 -3.54 8.56 -27.03
CA GLY A 132 -4.39 7.49 -27.57
C GLY A 132 -5.74 7.97 -28.13
N LEU A 133 -6.33 9.03 -27.56
CA LEU A 133 -7.65 9.56 -27.98
C LEU A 133 -7.61 11.01 -28.47
N GLY A 134 -6.44 11.67 -28.46
CA GLY A 134 -6.35 13.09 -28.77
C GLY A 134 -7.00 13.99 -27.71
N ALA A 135 -7.10 13.53 -26.45
CA ALA A 135 -7.63 14.34 -25.36
C ALA A 135 -6.83 15.65 -25.20
N ARG A 136 -7.49 16.72 -24.74
CA ARG A 136 -6.85 18.03 -24.60
C ARG A 136 -5.79 17.98 -23.49
N PRO A 137 -4.53 18.41 -23.72
CA PRO A 137 -3.49 18.41 -22.69
C PRO A 137 -3.88 19.23 -21.44
N LEU A 138 -4.66 20.30 -21.64
CA LEU A 138 -5.16 21.13 -20.54
C LEU A 138 -6.13 20.36 -19.62
N ALA A 139 -6.87 19.37 -20.13
CA ALA A 139 -7.74 18.54 -19.31
C ALA A 139 -6.93 17.60 -18.38
N VAL A 140 -5.74 17.16 -18.81
CA VAL A 140 -4.81 16.41 -17.93
C VAL A 140 -4.32 17.30 -16.80
N VAL A 141 -3.99 18.56 -17.10
CA VAL A 141 -3.58 19.53 -16.07
C VAL A 141 -4.73 19.78 -15.07
N ALA A 142 -5.96 19.96 -15.54
CA ALA A 142 -7.13 20.12 -14.67
C ALA A 142 -7.34 18.89 -13.77
N CYS A 143 -7.25 17.69 -14.33
CA CYS A 143 -7.37 16.44 -13.57
C CYS A 143 -6.23 16.26 -12.55
N ALA A 144 -5.00 16.64 -12.92
CA ALA A 144 -3.86 16.65 -12.00
C ALA A 144 -4.07 17.65 -10.84
N VAL A 145 -4.64 18.82 -11.11
CA VAL A 145 -5.03 19.79 -10.07
C VAL A 145 -6.11 19.21 -9.15
N ALA A 146 -7.12 18.54 -9.71
CA ALA A 146 -8.12 17.83 -8.92
C ALA A 146 -7.50 16.74 -8.03
N ALA A 147 -6.52 16.00 -8.55
CA ALA A 147 -5.78 14.98 -7.79
C ALA A 147 -4.98 15.60 -6.63
N VAL A 148 -4.33 16.74 -6.86
CA VAL A 148 -3.64 17.52 -5.82
C VAL A 148 -4.62 17.98 -4.74
N ALA A 149 -5.82 18.41 -5.11
CA ALA A 149 -6.84 18.81 -4.16
C ALA A 149 -7.32 17.63 -3.30
N VAL A 150 -7.59 16.46 -3.90
CA VAL A 150 -7.93 15.22 -3.17
C VAL A 150 -6.80 14.80 -2.22
N ALA A 151 -5.54 14.84 -2.68
CA ALA A 151 -4.38 14.54 -1.83
C ALA A 151 -4.25 15.54 -0.67
N SER A 152 -4.53 16.82 -0.91
CA SER A 152 -4.54 17.87 0.12
C SER A 152 -5.59 17.58 1.19
N LEU A 153 -6.81 17.18 0.78
CA LEU A 153 -7.86 16.74 1.69
C LEU A 153 -7.43 15.52 2.51
N GLY A 154 -6.75 14.54 1.89
CA GLY A 154 -6.18 13.39 2.57
C GLY A 154 -5.08 13.72 3.59
N VAL A 155 -4.24 14.72 3.28
CA VAL A 155 -3.21 15.20 4.22
C VAL A 155 -3.82 15.97 5.38
N VAL A 156 -4.84 16.79 5.14
CA VAL A 156 -5.58 17.49 6.21
C VAL A 156 -6.38 16.50 7.06
N SER A 157 -6.99 15.47 6.46
CA SER A 157 -7.67 14.42 7.22
C SER A 157 -6.68 13.62 8.07
N ALA A 158 -5.48 13.32 7.55
CA ALA A 158 -4.40 12.73 8.34
C ALA A 158 -3.95 13.62 9.51
N LEU A 159 -3.92 14.95 9.33
CA LEU A 159 -3.66 15.88 10.43
C LEU A 159 -4.78 15.83 11.49
N LEU A 160 -6.05 15.74 11.09
CA LEU A 160 -7.17 15.51 12.01
C LEU A 160 -7.05 14.16 12.74
N GLY A 161 -6.57 13.13 12.06
CA GLY A 161 -6.22 11.83 12.63
C GLY A 161 -5.14 11.91 13.71
N GLN A 162 -4.15 12.80 13.56
CA GLN A 162 -3.15 13.04 14.62
C GLN A 162 -3.74 13.71 15.86
N LEU A 163 -4.80 14.51 15.69
CA LEU A 163 -5.43 15.27 16.76
C LEU A 163 -6.43 14.43 17.55
N LEU A 164 -7.19 13.59 16.86
CA LEU A 164 -8.28 12.82 17.42
C LEU A 164 -7.79 11.47 17.94
N VAL A 165 -8.38 11.02 19.04
CA VAL A 165 -8.03 9.74 19.69
C VAL A 165 -9.31 8.97 19.98
N GLY A 166 -9.25 7.64 19.85
CA GLY A 166 -10.34 6.74 20.20
C GLY A 166 -11.53 6.82 19.23
N PRO A 167 -12.79 6.72 19.73
CA PRO A 167 -13.97 6.57 18.87
C PRO A 167 -14.25 7.78 17.98
N ARG A 168 -13.73 8.97 18.35
CA ARG A 168 -13.88 10.19 17.55
C ARG A 168 -13.21 10.10 16.18
N VAL A 169 -12.12 9.34 16.07
CA VAL A 169 -11.45 9.10 14.78
C VAL A 169 -12.38 8.34 13.85
N TRP A 170 -13.04 7.29 14.37
CA TRP A 170 -13.98 6.47 13.60
C TRP A 170 -15.21 7.25 13.17
N ALA A 171 -15.77 8.06 14.07
CA ALA A 171 -16.88 8.95 13.72
C ALA A 171 -16.49 9.93 12.61
N GLY A 172 -15.32 10.57 12.72
CA GLY A 172 -14.84 11.47 11.68
C GLY A 172 -14.52 10.76 10.37
N ALA A 173 -13.94 9.56 10.42
CA ALA A 173 -13.66 8.76 9.23
C ALA A 173 -14.97 8.34 8.54
N LEU A 174 -15.99 7.92 9.31
CA LEU A 174 -17.30 7.61 8.77
C LEU A 174 -17.96 8.84 8.12
N LEU A 175 -17.89 10.01 8.76
CA LEU A 175 -18.41 11.25 8.17
C LEU A 175 -17.69 11.62 6.87
N LEU A 176 -16.36 11.46 6.81
CA LEU A 176 -15.59 11.68 5.59
C LEU A 176 -15.90 10.64 4.51
N ALA A 177 -16.17 9.39 4.88
CA ALA A 177 -16.58 8.35 3.95
C ALA A 177 -17.96 8.63 3.35
N VAL A 178 -18.94 9.00 4.20
CA VAL A 178 -20.29 9.38 3.78
C VAL A 178 -20.23 10.60 2.87
N TRP A 179 -19.50 11.64 3.27
CA TRP A 179 -19.31 12.82 2.44
C TRP A 179 -18.63 12.46 1.12
N GLY A 180 -17.50 11.75 1.16
CA GLY A 180 -16.74 11.35 -0.03
C GLY A 180 -17.54 10.52 -1.03
N ALA A 181 -18.41 9.62 -0.55
CA ALA A 181 -19.25 8.78 -1.38
C ALA A 181 -20.53 9.48 -1.90
N SER A 182 -20.93 10.59 -1.27
CA SER A 182 -22.12 11.35 -1.65
C SER A 182 -21.98 12.00 -3.04
N PRO A 183 -23.11 12.35 -3.71
CA PRO A 183 -23.09 13.11 -4.95
C PRO A 183 -22.43 14.51 -4.83
N PHE A 184 -22.31 15.02 -3.60
CA PHE A 184 -21.67 16.31 -3.30
C PHE A 184 -20.32 16.12 -2.60
N GLY A 185 -19.67 14.98 -2.87
CA GLY A 185 -18.45 14.52 -2.23
C GLY A 185 -17.21 14.60 -3.10
N ALA A 186 -16.05 14.48 -2.45
CA ALA A 186 -14.77 14.39 -3.15
C ALA A 186 -14.71 13.26 -4.19
N GLY A 187 -15.37 12.12 -3.95
CA GLY A 187 -15.41 11.02 -4.89
C GLY A 187 -16.11 11.40 -6.19
N HIS A 188 -17.32 11.95 -6.08
CA HIS A 188 -18.12 12.35 -7.25
C HIS A 188 -17.44 13.49 -8.02
N TRP A 189 -16.92 14.50 -7.31
CA TRP A 189 -16.23 15.61 -7.96
C TRP A 189 -14.93 15.20 -8.66
N PHE A 190 -14.20 14.22 -8.13
CA PHE A 190 -13.01 13.70 -8.78
C PHE A 190 -13.35 12.87 -10.03
N ALA A 191 -14.39 12.04 -9.96
CA ALA A 191 -14.91 11.34 -11.15
C ALA A 191 -15.40 12.32 -12.22
N ALA A 192 -16.06 13.42 -11.85
CA ALA A 192 -16.44 14.49 -12.77
C ALA A 192 -15.21 15.18 -13.40
N ALA A 193 -14.15 15.44 -12.61
CA ALA A 193 -12.88 15.95 -13.11
C ALA A 193 -12.26 15.01 -14.17
N TRP A 194 -12.32 13.69 -13.95
CA TRP A 194 -11.89 12.68 -14.91
C TRP A 194 -12.79 12.62 -16.15
N ALA A 195 -14.11 12.71 -16.00
CA ALA A 195 -15.04 12.75 -17.12
C ALA A 195 -14.72 13.90 -18.09
N GLY A 196 -14.23 15.04 -17.59
CA GLY A 196 -13.74 16.13 -18.44
C GLY A 196 -12.48 15.85 -19.22
N LEU A 197 -11.65 14.91 -18.76
CA LEU A 197 -10.52 14.39 -19.53
C LEU A 197 -10.99 13.47 -20.67
N VAL A 198 -12.10 12.77 -20.48
CA VAL A 198 -12.68 11.84 -21.46
C VAL A 198 -13.59 12.57 -22.48
N GLY A 199 -14.09 13.77 -22.15
CA GLY A 199 -14.78 14.63 -23.12
C GLY A 199 -15.81 15.60 -22.52
N ASP A 200 -16.28 15.38 -21.30
CA ASP A 200 -17.27 16.25 -20.65
C ASP A 200 -16.61 17.43 -19.94
N ALA A 201 -16.19 18.43 -20.72
CA ALA A 201 -15.47 19.59 -20.22
C ALA A 201 -16.23 20.33 -19.08
N SER A 202 -17.57 20.32 -19.13
CA SER A 202 -18.41 21.00 -18.14
C SER A 202 -18.37 20.32 -16.77
N ALA A 203 -18.50 18.99 -16.74
CA ALA A 203 -18.30 18.19 -15.53
C ALA A 203 -16.87 18.31 -15.02
N GLY A 204 -15.89 18.30 -15.94
CA GLY A 204 -14.47 18.46 -15.67
C GLY A 204 -14.13 19.71 -14.87
N ILE A 205 -14.58 20.86 -15.37
CA ILE A 205 -14.38 22.17 -14.74
C ILE A 205 -15.07 22.20 -13.38
N THR A 206 -16.34 21.80 -13.32
CA THR A 206 -17.15 21.83 -12.09
C THR A 206 -16.52 20.98 -10.98
N GLY A 207 -16.17 19.73 -11.29
CA GLY A 207 -15.53 18.82 -10.34
C GLY A 207 -14.20 19.35 -9.83
N THR A 208 -13.36 19.89 -10.72
CA THR A 208 -12.07 20.48 -10.36
C THR A 208 -12.23 21.69 -9.45
N VAL A 209 -13.13 22.62 -9.78
CA VAL A 209 -13.38 23.83 -8.99
C VAL A 209 -13.88 23.50 -7.58
N LEU A 210 -14.83 22.56 -7.46
CA LEU A 210 -15.38 22.15 -6.15
C LEU A 210 -14.32 21.46 -5.28
N LEU A 211 -13.47 20.61 -5.87
CA LEU A 211 -12.33 20.00 -5.17
C LEU A 211 -11.31 21.04 -4.71
N VAL A 212 -10.92 21.98 -5.58
CA VAL A 212 -9.98 23.04 -5.21
C VAL A 212 -10.57 23.92 -4.10
N ALA A 213 -11.84 24.31 -4.21
CA ALA A 213 -12.52 25.11 -3.20
C ALA A 213 -12.54 24.39 -1.83
N SER A 214 -12.92 23.11 -1.79
CA SER A 214 -12.92 22.32 -0.56
C SER A 214 -11.52 22.13 0.02
N ALA A 215 -10.50 21.90 -0.81
CA ALA A 215 -9.11 21.81 -0.37
C ALA A 215 -8.62 23.13 0.22
N VAL A 216 -8.93 24.28 -0.40
CA VAL A 216 -8.59 25.62 0.12
C VAL A 216 -9.22 25.85 1.49
N VAL A 217 -10.52 25.54 1.63
CA VAL A 217 -11.22 25.66 2.93
C VAL A 217 -10.59 24.76 3.99
N ALA A 218 -10.26 23.51 3.64
CA ALA A 218 -9.60 22.59 4.56
C ALA A 218 -8.19 23.07 4.97
N LEU A 219 -7.42 23.58 4.01
CA LEU A 219 -6.08 24.12 4.24
C LEU A 219 -6.10 25.40 5.08
N ALA A 220 -7.14 26.24 4.96
CA ALA A 220 -7.33 27.42 5.80
C ALA A 220 -7.47 27.06 7.29
N GLY A 221 -7.97 25.86 7.61
CA GLY A 221 -8.07 25.33 8.98
C GLY A 221 -6.74 24.84 9.58
N VAL A 222 -5.73 24.54 8.74
CA VAL A 222 -4.46 23.92 9.17
C VAL A 222 -3.74 24.70 10.30
N PRO A 223 -3.60 26.04 10.26
CA PRO A 223 -3.06 26.82 11.37
C PRO A 223 -3.64 26.47 12.75
N CYS A 224 -4.97 26.39 12.83
CA CYS A 224 -5.68 26.07 14.07
C CYS A 224 -5.45 24.60 14.47
N LEU A 225 -5.46 23.69 13.50
CA LEU A 225 -5.20 22.26 13.73
C LEU A 225 -3.78 22.03 14.27
N LEU A 226 -2.76 22.67 13.69
CA LEU A 226 -1.37 22.55 14.14
C LEU A 226 -1.18 23.06 15.58
N ASN A 227 -1.85 24.15 15.95
CA ASN A 227 -1.81 24.69 17.31
C ASN A 227 -2.48 23.78 18.35
N ARG A 228 -3.40 22.90 17.93
CA ARG A 228 -4.12 21.95 18.81
C ARG A 228 -3.44 20.59 18.97
N LEU A 229 -2.33 20.35 18.27
CA LEU A 229 -1.60 19.07 18.39
C LEU A 229 -1.17 18.83 19.83
N ARG A 230 -1.04 17.57 20.25
CA ARG A 230 -0.57 17.20 21.60
C ARG A 230 0.89 16.78 21.53
N GLY A 231 1.71 17.29 22.46
CA GLY A 231 3.15 17.02 22.49
C GLY A 231 3.45 15.52 22.62
N ASP A 232 2.76 14.84 23.53
CA ASP A 232 2.96 13.42 23.80
C ASP A 232 2.66 12.54 22.57
N ALA A 233 1.60 12.87 21.82
CA ALA A 233 1.25 12.15 20.60
C ALA A 233 2.33 12.34 19.51
N LEU A 234 2.85 13.57 19.37
CA LEU A 234 3.94 13.86 18.44
C LEU A 234 5.23 13.13 18.84
N LEU A 235 5.55 13.07 20.13
CA LEU A 235 6.73 12.34 20.63
C LEU A 235 6.63 10.84 20.38
N LEU A 236 5.47 10.24 20.65
CA LEU A 236 5.23 8.83 20.36
C LEU A 236 5.37 8.51 18.87
N GLN A 237 4.77 9.33 18.00
CA GLN A 237 4.86 9.14 16.55
C GLN A 237 6.29 9.40 16.03
N ALA A 238 6.99 10.40 16.58
CA ALA A 238 8.37 10.69 16.22
C ALA A 238 9.31 9.55 16.63
N GLY A 239 9.16 8.99 17.84
CA GLY A 239 9.96 7.86 18.32
C GLY A 239 9.76 6.62 17.43
N ARG A 240 8.52 6.27 17.09
CA ARG A 240 8.23 5.18 16.14
C ARG A 240 8.87 5.44 14.78
N ARG A 241 8.84 6.67 14.29
CA ARG A 241 9.46 7.03 13.01
C ARG A 241 10.96 6.90 13.05
N GLU A 242 11.61 7.31 14.13
CA GLU A 242 13.06 7.18 14.31
C GLU A 242 13.46 5.70 14.35
N SER A 243 12.82 4.89 15.19
CA SER A 243 13.07 3.44 15.25
C SER A 243 12.87 2.76 13.88
N ALA A 244 11.79 3.10 13.16
CA ALA A 244 11.57 2.58 11.82
C ALA A 244 12.63 3.06 10.82
N SER A 245 13.11 4.31 10.94
CA SER A 245 14.16 4.83 10.05
C SER A 245 15.51 4.17 10.28
N VAL A 246 15.83 3.82 11.53
CA VAL A 246 17.04 3.06 11.87
C VAL A 246 16.95 1.65 11.29
N ALA A 247 15.81 0.96 11.44
CA ALA A 247 15.60 -0.36 10.86
C ALA A 247 15.66 -0.34 9.32
N ILE A 248 15.11 0.70 8.66
CA ILE A 248 15.26 0.87 7.21
C ILE A 248 16.73 1.09 6.83
N ALA A 249 17.47 1.91 7.59
CA ALA A 249 18.87 2.20 7.32
C ALA A 249 19.77 0.96 7.44
N THR A 250 19.42 -0.01 8.29
CA THR A 250 20.13 -1.30 8.41
C THR A 250 19.66 -2.35 7.39
N GLY A 251 18.59 -2.07 6.63
CA GLY A 251 18.00 -3.00 5.67
C GLY A 251 17.00 -3.99 6.28
N GLU A 252 16.54 -3.74 7.51
CA GLU A 252 15.57 -4.56 8.24
C GLU A 252 14.14 -4.01 8.05
N LEU A 253 13.57 -4.20 6.85
CA LEU A 253 12.24 -3.69 6.51
C LEU A 253 11.11 -4.31 7.37
N ALA A 254 11.25 -5.60 7.70
CA ALA A 254 10.33 -6.30 8.60
C ALA A 254 10.30 -5.65 10.02
N GLY A 255 11.47 -5.31 10.57
CA GLY A 255 11.59 -4.59 11.85
C GLY A 255 11.00 -3.17 11.78
N ALA A 256 11.20 -2.48 10.66
CA ALA A 256 10.58 -1.18 10.43
C ALA A 256 9.05 -1.26 10.41
N ALA A 257 8.48 -2.28 9.75
CA ALA A 257 7.04 -2.51 9.73
C ALA A 257 6.50 -2.93 11.12
N ALA A 258 7.27 -3.73 11.88
CA ALA A 258 6.92 -4.14 13.24
C ALA A 258 6.76 -2.95 14.19
N THR A 259 7.55 -1.89 14.00
CA THR A 259 7.48 -0.65 14.79
C THR A 259 6.13 0.07 14.67
N TYR A 260 5.44 -0.10 13.54
CA TYR A 260 4.12 0.49 13.29
C TYR A 260 2.95 -0.45 13.62
N ARG A 261 3.21 -1.63 14.20
CA ARG A 261 2.11 -2.50 14.66
C ARG A 261 1.29 -1.78 15.72
N GLU A 262 -0.02 -1.76 15.48
CA GLU A 262 -0.98 -1.12 16.38
C GLU A 262 -1.05 -1.89 17.70
N ARG A 263 -1.10 -1.16 18.82
CA ARG A 263 -1.38 -1.78 20.12
C ARG A 263 -2.87 -2.09 20.20
N PRO A 264 -3.29 -3.19 20.87
CA PRO A 264 -4.70 -3.48 21.11
C PRO A 264 -5.44 -2.29 21.74
N THR A 265 -6.39 -1.71 21.02
CA THR A 265 -7.14 -0.51 21.47
C THR A 265 -8.54 -0.86 21.96
N THR A 266 -9.19 -1.86 21.35
CA THR A 266 -10.58 -2.26 21.63
C THR A 266 -10.65 -3.72 22.08
N GLY A 267 -11.84 -4.23 22.41
CA GLY A 267 -12.06 -5.67 22.57
C GLY A 267 -11.35 -6.35 23.75
N ARG A 268 -10.94 -5.59 24.79
CA ARG A 268 -10.22 -6.15 25.96
C ARG A 268 -11.03 -7.18 26.76
N ARG A 269 -12.37 -7.07 26.72
CA ARG A 269 -13.30 -7.98 27.40
C ARG A 269 -13.70 -9.19 26.55
N LEU A 270 -13.31 -9.23 25.26
CA LEU A 270 -13.61 -10.37 24.39
C LEU A 270 -12.76 -11.56 24.84
N SER A 271 -13.41 -12.68 25.13
CA SER A 271 -12.71 -13.93 25.42
C SER A 271 -12.07 -14.46 24.14
N ALA A 272 -10.75 -14.59 24.16
CA ALA A 272 -10.00 -15.27 23.09
C ALA A 272 -9.95 -16.79 23.31
N VAL A 273 -10.44 -17.27 24.46
CA VAL A 273 -10.45 -18.69 24.83
C VAL A 273 -11.90 -19.14 24.86
N VAL A 274 -12.24 -20.04 23.93
CA VAL A 274 -13.57 -20.66 23.83
C VAL A 274 -13.39 -22.18 23.89
N GLY A 275 -14.41 -22.90 24.35
CA GLY A 275 -14.45 -24.36 24.26
C GLY A 275 -14.61 -24.85 22.81
N GLY A 276 -14.52 -26.17 22.59
CA GLY A 276 -14.81 -26.79 21.30
C GLY A 276 -13.58 -27.20 20.47
N PRO A 277 -13.77 -27.52 19.17
CA PRO A 277 -12.72 -28.08 18.33
C PRO A 277 -11.56 -27.11 18.14
N ARG A 278 -10.34 -27.64 17.94
CA ARG A 278 -9.09 -26.85 17.83
C ARG A 278 -9.18 -25.76 16.75
N VAL A 279 -9.79 -26.08 15.60
CA VAL A 279 -10.01 -25.15 14.48
C VAL A 279 -10.84 -23.94 14.93
N LEU A 280 -11.96 -24.17 15.61
CA LEU A 280 -12.82 -23.08 16.08
C LEU A 280 -12.11 -22.21 17.11
N ARG A 281 -11.36 -22.83 18.03
CA ARG A 281 -10.57 -22.09 19.03
C ARG A 281 -9.55 -21.17 18.38
N MET A 282 -8.85 -21.65 17.35
CA MET A 282 -7.86 -20.84 16.65
C MET A 282 -8.51 -19.72 15.83
N LEU A 283 -9.60 -20.05 15.12
CA LEU A 283 -10.36 -19.06 14.36
C LEU A 283 -10.86 -17.93 15.25
N VAL A 284 -11.45 -18.25 16.41
CA VAL A 284 -11.94 -17.24 17.36
C VAL A 284 -10.78 -16.43 17.94
N ARG A 285 -9.66 -17.07 18.29
CA ARG A 285 -8.47 -16.38 18.78
C ARG A 285 -7.95 -15.35 17.78
N ASP A 286 -7.81 -15.73 16.52
CA ASP A 286 -7.29 -14.85 15.47
C ASP A 286 -8.30 -13.75 15.12
N ALA A 287 -9.60 -14.07 15.10
CA ALA A 287 -10.68 -13.09 14.91
C ALA A 287 -10.72 -12.05 16.04
N VAL A 288 -10.58 -12.48 17.32
CA VAL A 288 -10.48 -11.57 18.46
C VAL A 288 -9.20 -10.73 18.37
N GLY A 289 -8.10 -11.31 17.91
CA GLY A 289 -6.85 -10.59 17.62
C GLY A 289 -7.08 -9.45 16.62
N ALA A 290 -7.71 -9.74 15.49
CA ALA A 290 -8.08 -8.74 14.48
C ALA A 290 -9.00 -7.66 15.07
N MET A 291 -10.07 -8.06 15.78
CA MET A 291 -11.03 -7.12 16.39
C MET A 291 -10.42 -6.15 17.42
N ARG A 292 -9.31 -6.55 18.06
CA ARG A 292 -8.56 -5.69 19.00
C ARG A 292 -7.71 -4.61 18.31
N THR A 293 -7.47 -4.75 17.01
CA THR A 293 -6.74 -3.79 16.16
C THR A 293 -7.62 -3.34 14.98
N PRO A 294 -8.72 -2.61 15.26
CA PRO A 294 -9.77 -2.36 14.28
C PRO A 294 -9.28 -1.58 13.07
N GLN A 295 -8.34 -0.66 13.26
CA GLN A 295 -7.79 0.12 12.16
C GLN A 295 -7.00 -0.76 11.19
N ARG A 296 -6.15 -1.64 11.73
CA ARG A 296 -5.43 -2.63 10.94
C ARG A 296 -6.38 -3.57 10.18
N THR A 297 -7.45 -4.03 10.81
CA THR A 297 -8.47 -4.89 10.17
C THR A 297 -9.21 -4.18 9.04
N VAL A 298 -9.69 -2.95 9.26
CA VAL A 298 -10.41 -2.20 8.22
C VAL A 298 -9.52 -1.89 7.03
N LEU A 299 -8.28 -1.45 7.27
CA LEU A 299 -7.32 -1.19 6.18
C LEU A 299 -6.92 -2.48 5.44
N GLY A 300 -6.82 -3.61 6.15
CA GLY A 300 -6.60 -4.92 5.55
C GLY A 300 -7.77 -5.37 4.66
N ILE A 301 -9.01 -5.26 5.12
CA ILE A 301 -10.20 -5.58 4.32
C ILE A 301 -10.29 -4.67 3.09
N LEU A 302 -10.07 -3.37 3.26
CA LEU A 302 -10.11 -2.40 2.16
C LEU A 302 -9.01 -2.69 1.12
N GLY A 303 -7.78 -2.98 1.55
CA GLY A 303 -6.69 -3.35 0.65
C GLY A 303 -6.98 -4.64 -0.14
N LEU A 304 -7.57 -5.65 0.53
CA LEU A 304 -8.02 -6.88 -0.12
C LEU A 304 -9.12 -6.61 -1.16
N ALA A 305 -10.13 -5.82 -0.80
CA ALA A 305 -11.23 -5.49 -1.69
C ALA A 305 -10.76 -4.67 -2.90
N VAL A 306 -9.92 -3.66 -2.69
CA VAL A 306 -9.36 -2.84 -3.79
C VAL A 306 -8.49 -3.71 -4.72
N GLY A 307 -7.62 -4.56 -4.17
CA GLY A 307 -6.83 -5.48 -4.98
C GLY A 307 -7.70 -6.46 -5.77
N ALA A 308 -8.77 -6.96 -5.16
CA ALA A 308 -9.73 -7.83 -5.84
C ALA A 308 -10.50 -7.13 -6.96
N VAL A 309 -10.94 -5.89 -6.76
CA VAL A 309 -11.59 -5.07 -7.80
C VAL A 309 -10.63 -4.82 -8.96
N LEU A 310 -9.39 -4.39 -8.68
CA LEU A 310 -8.37 -4.13 -9.72
C LEU A 310 -8.08 -5.37 -10.57
N LEU A 311 -7.90 -6.52 -9.93
CA LEU A 311 -7.64 -7.77 -10.62
C LEU A 311 -8.89 -8.30 -11.34
N GLY A 312 -10.07 -8.13 -10.75
CA GLY A 312 -11.35 -8.50 -11.32
C GLY A 312 -11.68 -7.70 -12.58
N SER A 313 -11.47 -6.38 -12.57
CA SER A 313 -11.63 -5.55 -13.76
C SER A 313 -10.65 -5.90 -14.87
N ALA A 314 -9.42 -6.30 -14.51
CA ALA A 314 -8.43 -6.74 -15.49
C ALA A 314 -8.77 -8.11 -16.13
N THR A 315 -9.55 -8.95 -15.45
CA THR A 315 -9.83 -10.34 -15.86
C THR A 315 -11.28 -10.63 -16.26
N GLY A 316 -12.22 -9.74 -15.94
CA GLY A 316 -13.65 -9.90 -16.18
C GLY A 316 -14.10 -9.63 -17.62
N HIS A 317 -13.25 -9.07 -18.49
CA HIS A 317 -13.58 -8.75 -19.88
C HIS A 317 -13.55 -9.96 -20.83
N SER A 318 -13.74 -11.19 -20.33
CA SER A 318 -13.75 -12.41 -21.14
C SER A 318 -15.07 -12.53 -21.94
N GLY A 319 -15.16 -11.74 -23.01
CA GLY A 319 -16.29 -11.66 -23.92
C GLY A 319 -15.91 -11.22 -25.33
N ALA A 320 -14.75 -11.61 -25.86
CA ALA A 320 -14.48 -11.69 -27.31
C ALA A 320 -13.15 -12.43 -27.59
N PRO A 321 -13.12 -13.44 -28.49
CA PRO A 321 -11.90 -14.13 -28.89
C PRO A 321 -11.32 -13.46 -30.15
N GLU A 322 -10.61 -12.34 -30.02
CA GLU A 322 -9.72 -11.88 -31.09
C GLU A 322 -8.27 -12.18 -30.72
N LEU A 323 -7.86 -13.39 -31.10
CA LEU A 323 -6.55 -14.00 -30.82
C LEU A 323 -5.35 -13.28 -31.49
N ALA A 324 -5.56 -12.19 -32.24
CA ALA A 324 -4.51 -11.50 -32.99
C ALA A 324 -3.95 -10.24 -32.29
N GLY A 325 -4.64 -9.69 -31.28
CA GLY A 325 -4.18 -8.53 -30.49
C GLY A 325 -3.52 -8.90 -29.14
N ALA A 326 -3.43 -10.20 -28.83
CA ALA A 326 -3.19 -10.73 -27.48
C ALA A 326 -1.81 -10.43 -26.88
N ALA A 327 -0.76 -10.26 -27.69
CA ALA A 327 0.60 -10.04 -27.14
C ALA A 327 0.79 -8.65 -26.51
N ALA A 328 0.09 -7.63 -27.02
CA ALA A 328 0.24 -6.25 -26.57
C ALA A 328 -0.69 -5.89 -25.40
N SER A 329 -1.88 -6.50 -25.31
CA SER A 329 -2.80 -6.39 -24.15
C SER A 329 -2.28 -7.12 -22.91
N THR A 330 -1.41 -8.13 -23.08
CA THR A 330 -0.83 -8.92 -21.99
C THR A 330 0.01 -8.06 -21.03
N GLY A 331 0.73 -7.04 -21.52
CA GLY A 331 1.60 -6.22 -20.67
C GLY A 331 0.85 -5.34 -19.66
N ALA A 332 -0.29 -4.77 -20.06
CA ALA A 332 -1.10 -3.90 -19.18
C ALA A 332 -1.78 -4.70 -18.09
N ILE A 333 -2.37 -5.82 -18.49
CA ILE A 333 -3.04 -6.73 -17.58
C ILE A 333 -2.03 -7.35 -16.62
N ALA A 334 -0.82 -7.71 -17.10
CA ALA A 334 0.27 -8.15 -16.25
C ALA A 334 0.68 -7.08 -15.23
N GLY A 335 0.80 -5.82 -15.64
CA GLY A 335 1.10 -4.70 -14.73
C GLY A 335 0.03 -4.54 -13.64
N ILE A 336 -1.25 -4.54 -14.02
CA ILE A 336 -2.37 -4.44 -13.07
C ILE A 336 -2.40 -5.65 -12.14
N ALA A 337 -2.25 -6.87 -12.67
CA ALA A 337 -2.22 -8.10 -11.89
C ALA A 337 -1.05 -8.12 -10.89
N ALA A 338 0.13 -7.64 -11.28
CA ALA A 338 1.27 -7.50 -10.39
C ALA A 338 0.96 -6.53 -9.23
N VAL A 339 0.47 -5.32 -9.54
CA VAL A 339 0.14 -4.31 -8.52
C VAL A 339 -0.97 -4.79 -7.59
N ALA A 340 -2.04 -5.38 -8.15
CA ALA A 340 -3.14 -5.94 -7.39
C ALA A 340 -2.65 -7.05 -6.45
N SER A 341 -1.80 -7.95 -6.93
CA SER A 341 -1.27 -9.06 -6.12
C SER A 341 -0.37 -8.57 -4.98
N VAL A 342 0.47 -7.55 -5.22
CA VAL A 342 1.26 -6.91 -4.15
C VAL A 342 0.33 -6.26 -3.13
N LEU A 343 -0.70 -5.55 -3.56
CA LEU A 343 -1.67 -4.91 -2.66
C LEU A 343 -2.40 -5.93 -1.79
N MET A 344 -2.90 -7.02 -2.41
CA MET A 344 -3.57 -8.11 -1.70
C MET A 344 -2.62 -8.83 -0.74
N TYR A 345 -1.38 -9.06 -1.17
CA TYR A 345 -0.34 -9.63 -0.30
C TYR A 345 -0.15 -8.74 0.92
N LEU A 346 0.15 -7.44 0.74
CA LEU A 346 0.33 -6.46 1.82
C LEU A 346 -0.87 -6.42 2.78
N ALA A 347 -2.08 -6.41 2.22
CA ALA A 347 -3.33 -6.43 2.98
C ALA A 347 -3.49 -7.70 3.83
N LEU A 348 -3.19 -8.88 3.28
CA LEU A 348 -3.22 -10.15 4.02
C LEU A 348 -2.23 -10.21 5.19
N GLY A 349 -1.16 -9.42 5.16
CA GLY A 349 -0.23 -9.29 6.27
C GLY A 349 -0.88 -8.80 7.57
N THR A 350 -2.09 -8.23 7.49
CA THR A 350 -2.88 -7.85 8.65
C THR A 350 -3.54 -9.02 9.38
N PHE A 351 -3.78 -10.13 8.68
CA PHE A 351 -4.46 -11.33 9.19
C PHE A 351 -3.51 -12.52 9.36
N ALA A 352 -2.22 -12.34 9.07
CA ALA A 352 -1.19 -13.37 9.11
C ALA A 352 -0.41 -13.45 10.44
N ASP A 353 -0.89 -12.81 11.52
CA ASP A 353 -0.18 -12.83 12.81
C ASP A 353 -0.13 -14.22 13.45
N GLY A 354 -1.13 -15.05 13.18
CA GLY A 354 -1.16 -16.44 13.63
C GLY A 354 0.04 -17.24 13.13
N PHE A 355 0.38 -17.10 11.84
CA PHE A 355 1.56 -17.76 11.28
C PHE A 355 2.86 -17.30 11.96
N ARG A 356 2.99 -16.00 12.25
CA ARG A 356 4.18 -15.46 12.94
C ARG A 356 4.28 -16.01 14.36
N HIS A 357 3.16 -16.07 15.08
CA HIS A 357 3.14 -16.65 16.41
C HIS A 357 3.52 -18.14 16.40
N ALA A 358 3.04 -18.90 15.43
CA ALA A 358 3.43 -20.30 15.26
C ALA A 358 4.91 -20.46 14.87
N ALA A 359 5.45 -19.55 14.05
CA ALA A 359 6.87 -19.52 13.71
C ALA A 359 7.74 -19.20 14.93
N ASP A 360 7.38 -18.19 15.73
CA ASP A 360 8.08 -17.82 16.96
C ASP A 360 8.03 -18.96 17.99
N ALA A 361 6.87 -19.63 18.12
CA ALA A 361 6.72 -20.79 18.99
C ALA A 361 7.49 -22.02 18.49
N ALA A 362 7.84 -22.09 17.20
CA ALA A 362 8.60 -23.19 16.62
C ALA A 362 10.08 -23.20 17.02
N VAL A 363 10.62 -22.03 17.38
CA VAL A 363 12.02 -21.82 17.80
C VAL A 363 12.20 -22.10 19.29
N GLY A 364 11.15 -21.91 20.10
CA GLY A 364 11.17 -22.18 21.54
C GLY A 364 10.95 -23.65 21.92
N ALA A 365 11.01 -23.94 23.23
CA ALA A 365 10.59 -25.24 23.75
C ALA A 365 9.14 -25.54 23.33
N ALA A 366 8.81 -26.81 23.07
CA ALA A 366 7.48 -27.23 22.65
C ALA A 366 6.46 -27.12 23.81
N VAL A 367 6.10 -25.91 24.21
CA VAL A 367 5.20 -25.63 25.34
C VAL A 367 3.77 -26.13 25.08
N PHE A 368 3.35 -26.21 23.81
CA PHE A 368 1.95 -26.49 23.44
C PHE A 368 1.66 -27.94 23.02
N GLY A 369 2.67 -28.82 22.95
CA GLY A 369 2.50 -30.22 22.53
C GLY A 369 1.95 -30.43 21.10
N THR A 370 1.70 -29.36 20.34
CA THR A 370 1.20 -29.40 18.97
C THR A 370 2.32 -29.22 17.96
N PRO A 371 2.43 -30.09 16.94
CA PRO A 371 3.45 -29.95 15.90
C PRO A 371 3.26 -28.62 15.15
N VAL A 372 4.37 -27.98 14.81
CA VAL A 372 4.36 -26.64 14.19
C VAL A 372 3.59 -26.61 12.87
N GLY A 373 3.67 -27.68 12.06
CA GLY A 373 2.87 -27.78 10.84
C GLY A 373 1.36 -27.74 11.09
N GLU A 374 0.88 -28.40 12.15
CA GLU A 374 -0.54 -28.33 12.55
C GLU A 374 -0.91 -26.90 13.01
N GLN A 375 -0.02 -26.22 13.74
CA GLN A 375 -0.27 -24.83 14.16
C GLN A 375 -0.41 -23.87 12.97
N PHE A 376 0.42 -24.03 11.93
CA PHE A 376 0.29 -23.27 10.68
C PHE A 376 -1.05 -23.56 9.98
N LEU A 377 -1.45 -24.82 9.86
CA LEU A 377 -2.73 -25.18 9.24
C LEU A 377 -3.92 -24.59 10.01
N LEU A 378 -3.89 -24.63 11.35
CA LEU A 378 -4.93 -24.04 12.19
C LEU A 378 -5.01 -22.52 12.02
N HIS A 379 -3.86 -21.84 11.92
CA HIS A 379 -3.79 -20.40 11.68
C HIS A 379 -4.07 -19.96 10.23
N ALA A 380 -4.07 -20.90 9.28
CA ALA A 380 -4.48 -20.60 7.89
C ALA A 380 -5.99 -20.40 7.76
N VAL A 381 -6.79 -20.98 8.67
CA VAL A 381 -8.26 -20.97 8.58
C VAL A 381 -8.82 -19.54 8.59
N PHE A 382 -8.28 -18.67 9.45
CA PHE A 382 -8.76 -17.28 9.56
C PHE A 382 -8.50 -16.43 8.30
N PRO A 383 -7.26 -16.31 7.77
CA PRO A 383 -7.02 -15.56 6.53
C PRO A 383 -7.72 -16.19 5.33
N VAL A 384 -7.84 -17.52 5.25
CA VAL A 384 -8.62 -18.19 4.17
C VAL A 384 -10.11 -17.81 4.26
N ALA A 385 -10.72 -17.90 5.44
CA ALA A 385 -12.12 -17.54 5.63
C ALA A 385 -12.37 -16.07 5.26
N LEU A 386 -11.47 -15.17 5.65
CA LEU A 386 -11.57 -13.76 5.30
C LEU A 386 -11.43 -13.52 3.79
N VAL A 387 -10.49 -14.19 3.13
CA VAL A 387 -10.34 -14.13 1.67
C VAL A 387 -11.62 -14.58 0.98
N VAL A 388 -12.17 -15.73 1.37
CA VAL A 388 -13.41 -16.25 0.79
C VAL A 388 -14.57 -15.27 1.01
N LEU A 389 -14.70 -14.69 2.20
CA LEU A 389 -15.77 -13.73 2.50
C LEU A 389 -15.60 -12.41 1.76
N VAL A 390 -14.43 -11.77 1.84
CA VAL A 390 -14.20 -10.42 1.28
C VAL A 390 -14.04 -10.48 -0.23
N VAL A 391 -13.11 -11.30 -0.73
CA VAL A 391 -12.82 -11.39 -2.16
C VAL A 391 -13.97 -12.10 -2.87
N GLY A 392 -14.54 -13.15 -2.27
CA GLY A 392 -15.70 -13.83 -2.83
C GLY A 392 -16.93 -12.92 -2.92
N ALA A 393 -17.21 -12.08 -1.90
CA ALA A 393 -18.29 -11.09 -1.99
C ALA A 393 -18.02 -10.05 -3.08
N VAL A 394 -16.80 -9.54 -3.20
CA VAL A 394 -16.43 -8.58 -4.26
C VAL A 394 -16.63 -9.20 -5.65
N VAL A 395 -16.18 -10.44 -5.85
CA VAL A 395 -16.35 -11.17 -7.12
C VAL A 395 -17.82 -11.45 -7.42
N ALA A 396 -18.61 -11.85 -6.41
CA ALA A 396 -20.04 -12.12 -6.58
C ALA A 396 -20.84 -10.86 -6.93
N VAL A 397 -20.52 -9.72 -6.32
CA VAL A 397 -21.18 -8.43 -6.59
C VAL A 397 -20.76 -7.85 -7.93
N SER A 398 -19.49 -8.00 -8.32
CA SER A 398 -18.99 -7.46 -9.59
C SER A 398 -19.33 -8.34 -10.80
N GLY A 399 -19.80 -9.58 -10.59
CA GLY A 399 -20.00 -10.56 -11.66
C GLY A 399 -18.69 -11.02 -12.32
N GLY A 400 -17.54 -10.76 -11.68
CA GLY A 400 -16.23 -11.07 -12.22
C GLY A 400 -15.86 -12.56 -12.15
N GLY A 401 -14.78 -12.93 -12.84
CA GLY A 401 -14.22 -14.29 -12.77
C GLY A 401 -13.56 -14.60 -11.41
N PRO A 402 -13.26 -15.88 -11.12
CA PRO A 402 -12.70 -16.33 -9.85
C PRO A 402 -11.21 -15.98 -9.65
N VAL A 403 -10.53 -15.38 -10.64
CA VAL A 403 -9.08 -15.10 -10.57
C VAL A 403 -8.66 -14.33 -9.32
N PRO A 404 -9.36 -13.24 -8.90
CA PRO A 404 -9.01 -12.55 -7.67
C PRO A 404 -9.03 -13.45 -6.43
N LEU A 405 -9.99 -14.39 -6.38
CA LEU A 405 -10.09 -15.35 -5.28
C LEU A 405 -8.95 -16.37 -5.33
N LEU A 406 -8.61 -16.90 -6.51
CA LEU A 406 -7.49 -17.84 -6.69
C LEU A 406 -6.16 -17.20 -6.26
N VAL A 407 -5.90 -15.96 -6.71
CA VAL A 407 -4.71 -15.19 -6.32
C VAL A 407 -4.70 -14.95 -4.82
N ALA A 408 -5.79 -14.46 -4.22
CA ALA A 408 -5.87 -14.21 -2.79
C ALA A 408 -5.57 -15.47 -1.95
N LEU A 409 -6.10 -16.63 -2.36
CA LEU A 409 -5.85 -17.91 -1.69
C LEU A 409 -4.38 -18.33 -1.82
N ALA A 410 -3.77 -18.19 -3.00
CA ALA A 410 -2.34 -18.45 -3.19
C ALA A 410 -1.47 -17.56 -2.28
N LEU A 411 -1.86 -16.30 -2.12
CA LEU A 411 -1.15 -15.33 -1.27
C LEU A 411 -1.24 -15.66 0.23
N VAL A 412 -2.24 -16.42 0.68
CA VAL A 412 -2.25 -16.97 2.04
C VAL A 412 -1.09 -17.95 2.25
N ALA A 413 -0.79 -18.79 1.25
CA ALA A 413 0.37 -19.68 1.30
C ALA A 413 1.70 -18.90 1.28
N VAL A 414 1.78 -17.82 0.50
CA VAL A 414 2.94 -16.91 0.53
C VAL A 414 3.11 -16.31 1.93
N ARG A 415 2.01 -15.95 2.61
CA ARG A 415 2.07 -15.42 3.99
C ARG A 415 2.51 -16.46 5.03
N ALA A 416 2.19 -17.73 4.83
CA ALA A 416 2.74 -18.80 5.65
C ALA A 416 4.25 -18.93 5.43
N PHE A 417 4.70 -18.91 4.17
CA PHE A 417 6.11 -18.98 3.80
C PHE A 417 6.92 -17.78 4.32
N ASP A 418 6.35 -16.57 4.27
CA ASP A 418 6.87 -15.32 4.83
C ASP A 418 7.12 -15.45 6.33
N ALA A 419 6.12 -15.94 7.07
CA ALA A 419 6.22 -16.09 8.52
C ALA A 419 7.31 -17.08 8.94
N ALA A 420 7.61 -18.08 8.12
CA ALA A 420 8.67 -19.05 8.39
C ALA A 420 10.09 -18.55 8.05
N ARG A 421 10.24 -17.35 7.46
CA ARG A 421 11.54 -16.82 7.02
C ARG A 421 12.54 -16.60 8.17
N GLY A 422 12.06 -16.22 9.34
CA GLY A 422 12.90 -15.88 10.49
C GLY A 422 13.63 -14.55 10.35
N HIS A 423 14.62 -14.31 11.22
CA HIS A 423 15.41 -13.08 11.23
C HIS A 423 16.42 -13.05 10.06
N LEU A 424 16.81 -11.85 9.64
CA LEU A 424 17.85 -11.67 8.62
C LEU A 424 19.16 -12.35 9.10
N PRO A 425 19.72 -13.30 8.33
CA PRO A 425 20.96 -13.98 8.71
C PRO A 425 22.11 -12.98 8.91
N PRO A 426 22.92 -13.11 9.99
CA PRO A 426 24.06 -12.21 10.23
C PRO A 426 25.06 -12.15 9.07
N LEU A 427 25.19 -13.24 8.31
CA LEU A 427 26.04 -13.29 7.12
C LEU A 427 25.63 -12.23 6.08
N LEU A 428 24.33 -11.96 5.92
CA LEU A 428 23.83 -10.94 4.98
C LEU A 428 24.05 -9.50 5.48
N LEU A 429 24.45 -9.33 6.74
CA LEU A 429 24.87 -8.04 7.30
C LEU A 429 26.36 -7.77 7.10
N THR A 430 27.14 -8.77 6.70
CA THR A 430 28.57 -8.59 6.42
C THR A 430 28.78 -7.98 5.04
N PRO A 431 29.69 -6.98 4.90
CA PRO A 431 30.02 -6.41 3.60
C PRO A 431 30.51 -7.50 2.63
N MET A 432 29.98 -7.50 1.41
CA MET A 432 30.39 -8.37 0.32
C MET A 432 31.02 -7.50 -0.79
N PRO A 433 32.32 -7.17 -0.67
CA PRO A 433 32.96 -6.26 -1.61
C PRO A 433 32.95 -6.84 -3.03
N SER A 434 32.56 -6.02 -4.00
CA SER A 434 32.63 -6.32 -5.43
C SER A 434 33.10 -5.09 -6.19
N GLU A 435 33.44 -5.28 -7.47
CA GLU A 435 33.83 -4.18 -8.37
C GLU A 435 32.72 -3.14 -8.56
N VAL A 436 31.45 -3.52 -8.36
CA VAL A 436 30.27 -2.64 -8.51
C VAL A 436 29.84 -2.03 -7.15
N GLY A 437 30.50 -2.40 -6.05
CA GLY A 437 30.18 -1.97 -4.69
C GLY A 437 29.85 -3.12 -3.74
N ASP A 438 29.17 -2.83 -2.63
CA ASP A 438 28.80 -3.85 -1.64
C ASP A 438 27.55 -4.64 -2.07
N LEU A 439 27.74 -5.91 -2.45
CA LEU A 439 26.65 -6.80 -2.87
C LEU A 439 25.74 -7.23 -1.71
N SER A 440 26.15 -7.01 -0.45
CA SER A 440 25.32 -7.31 0.71
C SER A 440 23.97 -6.59 0.65
N VAL A 441 23.91 -5.42 0.00
CA VAL A 441 22.66 -4.66 -0.18
C VAL A 441 21.70 -5.41 -1.09
N ILE A 442 22.19 -5.98 -2.19
CA ILE A 442 21.36 -6.76 -3.13
C ILE A 442 20.87 -8.04 -2.45
N ALA A 443 21.75 -8.73 -1.73
CA ALA A 443 21.36 -9.94 -1.00
C ALA A 443 20.31 -9.65 0.09
N ARG A 444 20.45 -8.54 0.82
CA ARG A 444 19.43 -8.07 1.78
C ARG A 444 18.11 -7.72 1.09
N LEU A 445 18.14 -7.01 -0.04
CA LEU A 445 16.93 -6.69 -0.79
C LEU A 445 16.25 -7.95 -1.33
N ALA A 446 17.00 -8.88 -1.91
CA ALA A 446 16.48 -10.16 -2.37
C ALA A 446 15.84 -10.95 -1.22
N TRP A 447 16.50 -10.99 -0.06
CA TRP A 447 15.94 -11.59 1.14
C TRP A 447 14.67 -10.90 1.61
N GLN A 448 14.54 -9.57 1.51
CA GLN A 448 13.35 -8.83 1.98
C GLN A 448 12.17 -8.93 0.99
N PHE A 449 12.45 -8.95 -0.31
CA PHE A 449 11.46 -8.86 -1.38
C PHE A 449 11.11 -10.21 -2.05
N ASP A 450 11.73 -11.33 -1.66
CA ASP A 450 11.41 -12.66 -2.21
C ASP A 450 9.89 -12.94 -2.21
N ASP A 451 9.19 -12.65 -1.12
CA ASP A 451 7.74 -12.87 -1.05
C ASP A 451 6.91 -11.88 -1.85
N VAL A 452 7.39 -10.65 -2.02
CA VAL A 452 6.74 -9.67 -2.89
C VAL A 452 6.89 -10.12 -4.34
N LEU A 453 8.06 -10.60 -4.73
CA LEU A 453 8.31 -11.17 -6.05
C LEU A 453 7.47 -12.44 -6.27
N LEU A 454 7.37 -13.32 -5.27
CA LEU A 454 6.47 -14.48 -5.32
C LEU A 454 5.00 -14.06 -5.46
N SER A 455 4.58 -13.00 -4.77
CA SER A 455 3.20 -12.49 -4.90
C SER A 455 2.91 -12.01 -6.32
N VAL A 456 3.86 -11.33 -6.97
CA VAL A 456 3.76 -10.91 -8.36
C VAL A 456 3.76 -12.12 -9.29
N ALA A 457 4.68 -13.06 -9.10
CA ALA A 457 4.80 -14.26 -9.93
C ALA A 457 3.52 -15.11 -9.89
N LEU A 458 2.91 -15.29 -8.71
CA LEU A 458 1.64 -16.02 -8.58
C LEU A 458 0.46 -15.23 -9.13
N GLY A 459 0.43 -13.92 -8.93
CA GLY A 459 -0.56 -13.05 -9.55
C GLY A 459 -0.60 -13.20 -11.06
N LEU A 460 0.57 -13.10 -11.70
CA LEU A 460 0.74 -13.27 -13.13
C LEU A 460 0.46 -14.71 -13.58
N GLY A 461 1.02 -15.69 -12.87
CA GLY A 461 0.89 -17.11 -13.19
C GLY A 461 -0.54 -17.64 -13.07
N LEU A 462 -1.41 -16.97 -12.32
CA LEU A 462 -2.83 -17.30 -12.22
C LEU A 462 -3.70 -16.45 -13.17
N ALA A 463 -3.37 -15.18 -13.37
CA ALA A 463 -4.16 -14.29 -14.22
C ALA A 463 -3.94 -14.55 -15.72
N LEU A 464 -2.70 -14.75 -16.16
CA LEU A 464 -2.38 -14.87 -17.58
C LEU A 464 -2.95 -16.15 -18.23
N PRO A 465 -2.84 -17.35 -17.64
CA PRO A 465 -3.44 -18.54 -18.23
C PRO A 465 -4.97 -18.47 -18.24
N TRP A 466 -5.58 -17.83 -17.23
CA TRP A 466 -7.02 -17.60 -17.20
C TRP A 466 -7.48 -16.77 -18.40
N LEU A 467 -6.79 -15.66 -18.65
CA LEU A 467 -7.04 -14.77 -19.79
C LEU A 467 -6.80 -15.46 -21.13
N ALA A 468 -5.85 -16.38 -21.19
CA ALA A 468 -5.59 -17.21 -22.37
C ALA A 468 -6.65 -18.31 -22.60
N GLY A 469 -7.73 -18.36 -21.81
CA GLY A 469 -8.77 -19.38 -21.92
C GLY A 469 -8.34 -20.75 -21.38
N ALA A 470 -7.29 -20.82 -20.56
CA ALA A 470 -6.77 -22.02 -19.94
C ALA A 470 -6.98 -22.03 -18.41
N PRO A 471 -8.24 -22.04 -17.91
CA PRO A 471 -8.54 -21.99 -16.49
C PRO A 471 -7.98 -23.21 -15.73
N ALA A 472 -7.90 -24.37 -16.38
CA ALA A 472 -7.29 -25.57 -15.82
C ALA A 472 -5.81 -25.36 -15.45
N LEU A 473 -5.05 -24.61 -16.27
CA LEU A 473 -3.67 -24.26 -15.95
C LEU A 473 -3.60 -23.34 -14.72
N SER A 474 -4.51 -22.38 -14.59
CA SER A 474 -4.56 -21.51 -13.40
C SER A 474 -4.82 -22.31 -12.12
N ILE A 475 -5.76 -23.27 -12.18
CA ILE A 475 -6.07 -24.16 -11.05
C ILE A 475 -4.87 -25.07 -10.73
N ALA A 476 -4.22 -25.63 -11.76
CA ALA A 476 -3.01 -26.44 -11.59
C ALA A 476 -1.87 -25.63 -10.99
N THR A 477 -1.65 -24.38 -11.45
CA THR A 477 -0.66 -23.46 -10.88
C THR A 477 -0.94 -23.17 -9.42
N LEU A 478 -2.20 -22.95 -9.02
CA LEU A 478 -2.58 -22.78 -7.62
C LEU A 478 -2.21 -24.02 -6.80
N ALA A 479 -2.60 -25.21 -7.26
CA ALA A 479 -2.35 -26.47 -6.55
C ALA A 479 -0.84 -26.74 -6.41
N VAL A 480 -0.07 -26.59 -7.48
CA VAL A 480 1.38 -26.79 -7.48
C VAL A 480 2.09 -25.74 -6.62
N ALA A 481 1.76 -24.46 -6.77
CA ALA A 481 2.37 -23.39 -6.00
C ALA A 481 2.09 -23.52 -4.50
N THR A 482 0.85 -23.83 -4.11
CA THR A 482 0.50 -24.02 -2.70
C THR A 482 1.22 -25.22 -2.08
N LEU A 483 1.35 -26.33 -2.81
CA LEU A 483 2.15 -27.48 -2.38
C LEU A 483 3.64 -27.13 -2.24
N LEU A 484 4.23 -26.48 -3.25
CA LEU A 484 5.64 -26.08 -3.22
C LEU A 484 5.93 -25.11 -2.07
N LEU A 485 5.06 -24.12 -1.84
CA LEU A 485 5.18 -23.19 -0.73
C LEU A 485 5.01 -23.90 0.62
N ALA A 486 4.09 -24.86 0.74
CA ALA A 486 3.95 -25.65 1.95
C ALA A 486 5.22 -26.47 2.25
N LEU A 487 5.80 -27.12 1.23
CA LEU A 487 7.06 -27.85 1.35
C LEU A 487 8.22 -26.91 1.71
N ALA A 488 8.33 -25.75 1.06
CA ALA A 488 9.37 -24.77 1.33
C ALA A 488 9.25 -24.17 2.74
N THR A 489 8.02 -23.90 3.19
CA THR A 489 7.71 -23.49 4.57
C THR A 489 8.16 -24.56 5.56
N SER A 490 7.86 -25.84 5.30
CA SER A 490 8.28 -26.96 6.13
C SER A 490 9.80 -27.12 6.21
N ALA A 491 10.52 -26.81 5.13
CA ALA A 491 11.97 -26.88 5.08
C ALA A 491 12.60 -25.74 5.91
N ARG A 492 12.10 -24.51 5.77
CA ARG A 492 12.53 -23.35 6.58
C ARG A 492 12.33 -23.59 8.08
N LEU A 493 11.16 -24.12 8.47
CA LEU A 493 10.86 -24.43 9.87
C LEU A 493 11.75 -25.53 10.46
N ARG A 494 12.24 -26.47 9.63
CA ARG A 494 13.18 -27.50 10.07
C ARG A 494 14.58 -26.94 10.27
N GLN A 495 15.03 -26.05 9.37
CA GLN A 495 16.33 -25.40 9.47
C GLN A 495 16.43 -24.49 10.69
N GLY A 496 15.37 -23.78 11.06
CA GLY A 496 15.38 -22.91 12.24
C GLY A 496 15.43 -23.61 13.61
N ARG A 497 15.41 -24.95 13.64
CA ARG A 497 15.51 -25.75 14.88
C ARG A 497 16.89 -26.35 15.14
N GLY A 498 17.75 -26.38 14.12
CA GLY A 498 19.15 -26.79 14.23
C GLY A 498 20.03 -25.58 14.38
#